data_AF-A0AB34IEU8-F1
#
_entry.id   AF-A0AB34IEU8-F1
#
_cell.length_a   1.000
_cell.length_b   1.000
_cell.length_c   1.000
_cell.angle_alpha   90.00
_cell.angle_beta   90.00
_cell.angle_gamma   90.00
#
_symmetry.space_group_name_H-M   'P 1'
#
loop_
_entity.id
_entity.type
_entity.pdbx_description
1 polymer ?
#
loop_
_entity_poly.entity_id
_entity_poly.type
_entity_poly.pdbx_seq_one_letter_code
_entity_poly.pdbx_strand_id
1 'polypeptide(L)'
;MALLLCALLPPNPPARPLPPPPPLPPPLFPSAAALHRATALLEAYDASHRAFPAPPAPRRGISSSPPAAANDFAARAPRPPLAAAVRTLAAPAGRVALGLCAANASVALRCLRQWTSALSLPRAPVRGDVAEGGAAYLKYDSRPAAGPAAARLSAYAGGYRGVYFHPELPDGLFRQYAVLPLELFEEEGAGAALLDDEEEPGVAYVEGLVAALPVAADVAALGVRLRVLSAEASGAVRLRYEGPPALRRAVEMQVREALRRVDPRILRVDFADAA
;
A
#
# COMPACT_ATOMS: atom_id res chain seq x y z
N MET A 1 -5.61 36.03 -52.15
CA MET A 1 -4.30 35.70 -52.79
C MET A 1 -3.41 34.95 -51.80
N ALA A 2 -3.90 33.85 -51.21
CA ALA A 2 -3.24 33.12 -50.12
C ALA A 2 -3.62 31.61 -50.15
N LEU A 3 -3.64 31.01 -51.33
CA LEU A 3 -4.12 29.62 -51.51
C LEU A 3 -3.22 28.75 -52.40
N LEU A 4 -1.96 29.15 -52.65
CA LEU A 4 -1.11 28.45 -53.62
C LEU A 4 0.31 28.14 -53.13
N LEU A 5 0.48 27.79 -51.85
CA LEU A 5 1.81 27.45 -51.29
C LEU A 5 1.91 26.11 -50.54
N CYS A 6 0.96 25.18 -50.73
CA CYS A 6 1.00 23.86 -50.08
C CYS A 6 1.43 22.70 -51.01
N ALA A 7 1.75 22.93 -52.29
CA ALA A 7 1.90 21.85 -53.27
C ALA A 7 3.35 21.32 -53.47
N LEU A 8 4.33 21.74 -52.66
CA LEU A 8 5.75 21.39 -52.88
C LEU A 8 6.44 20.66 -51.73
N LEU A 9 5.70 20.16 -50.73
CA LEU A 9 6.33 19.31 -49.71
C LEU A 9 6.53 17.90 -50.29
N PRO A 10 7.78 17.40 -50.34
CA PRO A 10 8.04 16.03 -50.75
C PRO A 10 7.29 15.06 -49.82
N PRO A 11 6.83 13.91 -50.33
CA PRO A 11 6.15 12.91 -49.51
C PRO A 11 7.06 12.51 -48.33
N ASN A 12 6.46 12.46 -47.13
CA ASN A 12 7.17 12.00 -45.93
C ASN A 12 7.80 10.63 -46.23
N PRO A 13 9.10 10.45 -45.99
CA PRO A 13 9.73 9.15 -46.17
C PRO A 13 9.01 8.13 -45.28
N PRO A 14 8.87 6.87 -45.74
CA PRO A 14 8.25 5.83 -44.93
C PRO A 14 8.99 5.74 -43.59
N ALA A 15 8.22 5.77 -42.50
CA ALA A 15 8.77 5.68 -41.15
C ALA A 15 9.65 4.43 -41.06
N ARG A 16 10.94 4.61 -40.72
CA ARG A 16 11.82 3.47 -40.47
C ARG A 16 11.19 2.61 -39.36
N PRO A 17 11.06 1.29 -39.56
CA PRO A 17 10.59 0.42 -38.49
C PRO A 17 11.51 0.60 -37.28
N LEU A 18 10.91 0.88 -36.12
CA LEU A 18 11.66 0.98 -34.88
C LEU A 18 12.39 -0.35 -34.63
N PRO A 19 13.65 -0.33 -34.19
CA PRO A 19 14.32 -1.55 -33.77
C PRO A 19 13.48 -2.23 -32.68
N PRO A 20 13.41 -3.57 -32.66
CA PRO A 20 12.71 -4.27 -31.59
C PRO A 20 13.31 -3.84 -30.24
N PRO A 21 12.48 -3.66 -29.20
CA PRO A 21 12.99 -3.33 -27.87
C PRO A 21 14.00 -4.39 -27.42
N PRO A 22 15.06 -4.01 -26.69
CA PRO A 22 16.00 -4.99 -26.15
C PRO A 22 15.25 -6.00 -25.27
N PRO A 23 15.70 -7.28 -25.24
CA PRO A 23 15.11 -8.27 -24.37
C PRO A 23 15.18 -7.79 -22.91
N LEU A 24 14.07 -7.92 -22.18
CA LEU A 24 14.04 -7.59 -20.76
C LEU A 24 15.05 -8.47 -20.01
N PRO A 25 15.82 -7.91 -19.04
CA PRO A 25 16.68 -8.73 -18.20
C PRO A 25 15.83 -9.80 -17.49
N PRO A 26 16.37 -11.01 -17.29
CA PRO A 26 15.66 -12.03 -16.54
C PRO A 26 15.31 -11.50 -15.14
N PRO A 27 14.13 -11.86 -14.58
CA PRO A 27 13.79 -11.50 -13.22
C PRO A 27 14.88 -11.98 -12.28
N LEU A 28 15.35 -11.09 -11.41
CA LEU A 28 16.38 -11.40 -10.40
C LEU A 28 15.76 -12.28 -9.32
N PHE A 29 15.79 -13.59 -9.52
CA PHE A 29 15.47 -14.53 -8.46
C PHE A 29 16.54 -14.47 -7.36
N PRO A 30 16.16 -14.57 -6.07
CA PRO A 30 17.13 -14.69 -5.00
C PRO A 30 18.02 -15.92 -5.21
N SER A 31 19.32 -15.78 -4.93
CA SER A 31 20.22 -16.93 -4.93
C SER A 31 19.89 -17.89 -3.79
N ALA A 32 20.27 -19.17 -3.93
CA ALA A 32 20.11 -20.17 -2.87
C ALA A 32 20.74 -19.71 -1.54
N ALA A 33 21.89 -19.03 -1.60
CA ALA A 33 22.55 -18.46 -0.42
C ALA A 33 21.73 -17.33 0.23
N ALA A 34 21.04 -16.50 -0.57
CA ALA A 34 20.15 -15.48 -0.05
C ALA A 34 18.92 -16.09 0.66
N LEU A 35 18.31 -17.12 0.05
CA LEU A 35 17.22 -17.87 0.66
C LEU A 35 17.63 -18.51 1.98
N HIS A 36 18.78 -19.19 2.01
CA HIS A 36 19.29 -19.82 3.22
C HIS A 36 19.51 -18.81 4.35
N ARG A 37 20.13 -17.65 4.06
CA ARG A 37 20.31 -16.57 5.06
C ARG A 37 18.99 -16.02 5.56
N ALA A 38 18.03 -15.80 4.67
CA ALA A 38 16.71 -15.29 5.05
C ALA A 38 15.95 -16.28 5.94
N THR A 39 15.97 -17.57 5.60
CA THR A 39 15.42 -18.65 6.42
C THR A 39 16.07 -18.69 7.79
N ALA A 40 17.40 -18.76 7.86
CA ALA A 40 18.13 -18.83 9.14
C ALA A 40 17.82 -17.63 10.05
N LEU A 41 17.69 -16.43 9.47
CA LEU A 41 17.34 -15.22 10.22
C LEU A 41 15.92 -15.31 10.81
N LEU A 42 14.94 -15.72 10.02
CA LEU A 42 13.55 -15.85 10.50
C LEU A 42 13.37 -17.01 11.48
N GLU A 43 14.10 -18.12 11.31
CA GLU A 43 14.13 -19.24 12.27
C GLU A 43 14.74 -18.80 13.61
N ALA A 44 15.85 -18.06 13.59
CA ALA A 44 16.46 -17.53 14.81
C ALA A 44 15.54 -16.53 15.53
N TYR A 45 14.83 -15.68 14.78
CA TYR A 45 13.81 -14.79 15.32
C TYR A 45 12.66 -15.57 15.95
N ASP A 46 12.08 -16.55 15.23
CA ASP A 46 10.96 -17.37 15.70
C ASP A 46 11.34 -18.16 16.97
N ALA A 47 12.54 -18.74 17.00
CA ALA A 47 13.05 -19.43 18.19
C ALA A 47 13.16 -18.48 19.40
N SER A 48 13.65 -17.25 19.19
CA SER A 48 13.75 -16.23 20.25
C SER A 48 12.37 -15.79 20.74
N HIS A 49 11.43 -15.60 19.82
CA HIS A 49 10.05 -15.24 20.16
C HIS A 49 9.32 -16.37 20.92
N ARG A 50 9.60 -17.64 20.59
CA ARG A 50 9.01 -18.80 21.28
C ARG A 50 9.64 -19.10 22.64
N ALA A 51 10.82 -18.57 22.91
CA ALA A 51 11.49 -18.74 24.21
C ALA A 51 10.77 -18.02 25.35
N PHE A 52 9.87 -17.07 25.05
CA PHE A 52 9.02 -16.46 26.07
C PHE A 52 8.01 -17.48 26.58
N PRO A 53 7.99 -17.78 27.89
CA PRO A 53 7.14 -18.81 28.46
C PRO A 53 5.68 -18.47 28.19
N ALA A 54 4.89 -19.45 27.72
CA ALA A 54 3.46 -19.30 27.67
C ALA A 54 2.94 -18.95 29.07
N PRO A 55 1.94 -18.07 29.19
CA PRO A 55 1.29 -17.85 30.47
C PRO A 55 0.75 -19.19 30.99
N PRO A 56 0.73 -19.41 32.32
CA PRO A 56 0.04 -20.57 32.86
C PRO A 56 -1.38 -20.63 32.30
N ALA A 57 -1.85 -21.84 31.98
CA ALA A 57 -3.18 -22.05 31.43
C ALA A 57 -4.21 -21.29 32.28
N PRO A 58 -5.12 -20.54 31.65
CA PRO A 58 -6.00 -19.67 32.41
C PRO A 58 -6.87 -20.50 33.34
N ARG A 59 -7.06 -20.03 34.57
CA ARG A 59 -8.19 -20.48 35.39
C ARG A 59 -9.46 -20.17 34.60
N ARG A 60 -10.36 -21.17 34.45
CA ARG A 60 -11.57 -21.10 33.62
C ARG A 60 -12.17 -19.69 33.60
N GLY A 61 -12.26 -19.08 32.41
CA GLY A 61 -12.97 -17.83 32.19
C GLY A 61 -12.12 -16.57 31.96
N ILE A 62 -10.79 -16.63 32.08
CA ILE A 62 -9.90 -15.51 31.74
C ILE A 62 -9.18 -15.86 30.43
N SER A 63 -9.27 -15.02 29.40
CA SER A 63 -8.45 -15.19 28.20
C SER A 63 -6.97 -15.18 28.60
N SER A 64 -6.19 -16.19 28.17
CA SER A 64 -4.74 -16.19 28.33
C SER A 64 -4.16 -15.07 27.47
N SER A 65 -4.08 -13.87 28.06
CA SER A 65 -3.20 -12.81 27.59
C SER A 65 -1.81 -13.43 27.44
N PRO A 66 -1.20 -13.43 26.26
CA PRO A 66 0.14 -13.93 26.05
C PRO A 66 1.12 -13.05 26.79
N PRO A 67 2.38 -13.47 26.86
CA PRO A 67 3.36 -12.75 27.62
C PRO A 67 3.49 -11.37 26.99
N ALA A 68 3.21 -10.30 27.75
CA ALA A 68 3.52 -8.93 27.33
C ALA A 68 4.96 -8.87 26.79
N ALA A 69 5.88 -9.65 27.39
CA ALA A 69 7.25 -9.86 26.95
C ALA A 69 7.41 -10.31 25.47
N ALA A 70 6.53 -11.17 24.95
CA ALA A 70 6.60 -11.63 23.55
C ALA A 70 6.20 -10.52 22.57
N ASN A 71 5.13 -9.79 22.88
CA ASN A 71 4.70 -8.62 22.09
C ASN A 71 5.75 -7.50 22.17
N ASP A 72 6.32 -7.26 23.35
CA ASP A 72 7.39 -6.30 23.58
C ASP A 72 8.67 -6.67 22.81
N PHE A 73 9.00 -7.96 22.73
CA PHE A 73 10.10 -8.45 21.92
C PHE A 73 9.86 -8.16 20.43
N ALA A 74 8.66 -8.49 19.92
CA ALA A 74 8.30 -8.19 18.54
C ALA A 74 8.36 -6.67 18.27
N ALA A 75 7.83 -5.83 19.16
CA ALA A 75 7.84 -4.38 19.00
C ALA A 75 9.25 -3.76 18.89
N ARG A 76 10.25 -4.38 19.54
CA ARG A 76 11.66 -3.93 19.52
C ARG A 76 12.52 -4.59 18.43
N ALA A 77 11.95 -5.52 17.67
CA ALA A 77 12.71 -6.26 16.68
C ALA A 77 13.26 -5.35 15.57
N PRO A 78 14.50 -5.56 15.09
CA PRO A 78 15.07 -4.76 14.02
C PRO A 78 14.31 -5.00 12.70
N ARG A 79 13.54 -4.01 12.26
CA ARG A 79 12.63 -4.15 11.11
C ARG A 79 13.35 -4.32 9.77
N PRO A 80 14.38 -3.54 9.41
CA PRO A 80 15.00 -3.65 8.08
C PRO A 80 15.52 -5.06 7.72
N PRO A 81 16.30 -5.78 8.58
CA PRO A 81 16.77 -7.11 8.24
C PRO A 81 15.64 -8.15 8.17
N LEU A 82 14.62 -8.04 9.03
CA LEU A 82 13.44 -8.91 8.99
C LEU A 82 12.63 -8.69 7.70
N ALA A 83 12.40 -7.43 7.33
CA ALA A 83 11.68 -7.05 6.11
C ALA A 83 12.40 -7.57 4.86
N ALA A 84 13.73 -7.45 4.81
CA ALA A 84 14.55 -7.98 3.73
C ALA A 84 14.46 -9.52 3.64
N ALA A 85 14.50 -10.23 4.78
CA ALA A 85 14.34 -11.68 4.82
C ALA A 85 12.95 -12.13 4.34
N VAL A 86 11.88 -11.47 4.78
CA VAL A 86 10.51 -11.76 4.34
C VAL A 86 10.37 -11.53 2.84
N ARG A 87 10.84 -10.40 2.29
CA ARG A 87 10.84 -10.16 0.83
C ARG A 87 11.60 -11.24 0.07
N THR A 88 12.76 -11.64 0.58
CA THR A 88 13.60 -12.68 -0.03
C THR A 88 12.88 -14.02 -0.11
N LEU A 89 12.17 -14.43 0.95
CA LEU A 89 11.40 -15.68 0.96
C LEU A 89 10.08 -15.60 0.19
N ALA A 90 9.44 -14.43 0.15
CA ALA A 90 8.18 -14.24 -0.58
C ALA A 90 8.38 -14.21 -2.10
N ALA A 91 9.51 -13.69 -2.59
CA ALA A 91 9.75 -13.50 -4.02
C ALA A 91 9.64 -14.79 -4.86
N PRO A 92 10.18 -15.95 -4.45
CA PRO A 92 9.99 -17.21 -5.17
C PRO A 92 8.82 -18.06 -4.64
N ALA A 93 8.04 -17.57 -3.67
CA ALA A 93 6.99 -18.37 -3.06
C ALA A 93 5.81 -18.56 -4.02
N GLY A 94 5.33 -19.80 -4.18
CA GLY A 94 4.15 -20.10 -4.98
C GLY A 94 2.84 -19.61 -4.35
N ARG A 95 2.86 -19.47 -3.01
CA ARG A 95 1.76 -19.03 -2.17
C ARG A 95 2.29 -18.40 -0.89
N VAL A 96 1.62 -17.37 -0.39
CA VAL A 96 1.87 -16.74 0.91
C VAL A 96 0.56 -16.67 1.67
N ALA A 97 0.53 -17.23 2.88
CA ALA A 97 -0.54 -16.97 3.83
C ALA A 97 -0.03 -16.08 4.98
N LEU A 98 -0.92 -15.22 5.48
CA LEU A 98 -0.65 -14.35 6.62
C LEU A 98 -1.71 -14.56 7.70
N GLY A 99 -1.29 -14.60 8.96
CA GLY A 99 -2.15 -14.50 10.13
C GLY A 99 -1.82 -13.22 10.90
N LEU A 100 -2.72 -12.25 10.92
CA LEU A 100 -2.48 -10.93 11.51
C LEU A 100 -3.27 -10.81 12.81
N CYS A 101 -2.57 -10.69 13.93
CA CYS A 101 -3.17 -10.45 15.24
C CYS A 101 -3.00 -8.98 15.62
N ALA A 102 -4.10 -8.22 15.69
CA ALA A 102 -4.06 -6.78 15.91
C ALA A 102 -4.95 -6.34 17.07
N ALA A 103 -4.72 -5.10 17.55
CA ALA A 103 -5.53 -4.50 18.60
C ALA A 103 -6.96 -4.18 18.15
N ASN A 104 -7.18 -3.97 16.85
CA ASN A 104 -8.49 -3.75 16.24
C ASN A 104 -8.47 -4.07 14.73
N ALA A 105 -9.65 -4.02 14.11
CA ALA A 105 -9.84 -4.26 12.68
C ALA A 105 -9.02 -3.28 11.80
N SER A 106 -9.03 -1.98 12.11
CA SER A 106 -8.34 -0.95 11.33
C SER A 106 -6.84 -1.21 11.25
N VAL A 107 -6.21 -1.57 12.37
CA VAL A 107 -4.78 -1.93 12.43
C VAL A 107 -4.49 -3.19 11.60
N ALA A 108 -5.34 -4.23 11.68
CA ALA A 108 -5.16 -5.44 10.88
C ALA A 108 -5.26 -5.17 9.37
N LEU A 109 -6.21 -4.32 8.95
CA LEU A 109 -6.42 -3.96 7.55
C LEU A 109 -5.26 -3.11 7.00
N ARG A 110 -4.79 -2.13 7.78
CA ARG A 110 -3.61 -1.33 7.44
C ARG A 110 -2.37 -2.20 7.26
N CYS A 111 -2.12 -3.10 8.22
CA CYS A 111 -1.03 -4.05 8.15
C CYS A 111 -1.15 -4.94 6.89
N LEU A 112 -2.35 -5.43 6.56
CA LEU A 112 -2.56 -6.22 5.34
C LEU A 112 -2.19 -5.44 4.07
N ARG A 113 -2.59 -4.17 3.95
CA ARG A 113 -2.26 -3.31 2.80
C ARG A 113 -0.75 -3.13 2.65
N GLN A 114 -0.06 -2.81 3.75
CA GLN A 114 1.39 -2.62 3.75
C GLN A 114 2.13 -3.90 3.35
N TRP A 115 1.74 -5.03 3.94
CA TRP A 115 2.36 -6.33 3.66
C TRP A 115 2.10 -6.78 2.22
N THR A 116 0.86 -6.69 1.74
CA THR A 116 0.54 -7.09 0.35
C THR A 116 1.23 -6.18 -0.66
N SER A 117 1.33 -4.87 -0.40
CA SER A 117 2.07 -3.94 -1.25
C SER A 117 3.58 -4.21 -1.25
N ALA A 118 4.20 -4.33 -0.07
CA ALA A 118 5.64 -4.53 0.07
C ALA A 118 6.14 -5.87 -0.49
N LEU A 119 5.25 -6.86 -0.59
CA LEU A 119 5.53 -8.20 -1.12
C LEU A 119 4.97 -8.41 -2.54
N SER A 120 4.40 -7.36 -3.16
CA SER A 120 3.74 -7.44 -4.47
C SER A 120 2.70 -8.57 -4.57
N LEU A 121 1.98 -8.84 -3.47
CA LEU A 121 0.97 -9.88 -3.39
C LEU A 121 -0.37 -9.39 -3.96
N PRO A 122 -1.22 -10.29 -4.49
CA PRO A 122 -2.53 -9.91 -4.99
C PRO A 122 -3.40 -9.31 -3.87
N ARG A 123 -4.10 -8.22 -4.21
CA ARG A 123 -5.12 -7.65 -3.32
C ARG A 123 -6.25 -8.66 -3.15
N ALA A 124 -6.77 -8.76 -1.93
CA ALA A 124 -7.87 -9.66 -1.61
C ALA A 124 -9.04 -8.85 -1.04
N PRO A 125 -10.29 -9.15 -1.44
CA PRO A 125 -11.44 -8.66 -0.72
C PRO A 125 -11.43 -9.23 0.70
N VAL A 126 -11.65 -8.38 1.70
CA VAL A 126 -11.75 -8.79 3.10
C VAL A 126 -13.21 -9.11 3.40
N ARG A 127 -13.47 -10.30 3.94
CA ARG A 127 -14.80 -10.73 4.41
C ARG A 127 -14.82 -10.85 5.93
N GLY A 128 -15.99 -10.64 6.52
CA GLY A 128 -16.20 -10.72 7.96
C GLY A 128 -16.20 -9.35 8.62
N ASP A 129 -16.68 -9.32 9.85
CA ASP A 129 -16.87 -8.12 10.63
C ASP A 129 -16.45 -8.38 12.08
N VAL A 130 -15.98 -7.35 12.77
CA VAL A 130 -15.54 -7.40 14.17
C VAL A 130 -16.12 -6.18 14.86
N ALA A 131 -16.67 -6.38 16.06
CA ALA A 131 -17.16 -5.29 16.88
C ALA A 131 -16.11 -4.19 17.02
N GLU A 132 -16.56 -2.95 16.91
CA GLU A 132 -15.71 -1.77 16.97
C GLU A 132 -14.85 -1.78 18.26
N GLY A 133 -13.56 -1.48 18.11
CA GLY A 133 -12.60 -1.46 19.22
C GLY A 133 -12.13 -2.82 19.74
N GLY A 134 -12.69 -3.94 19.27
CA GLY A 134 -12.27 -5.28 19.67
C GLY A 134 -11.02 -5.78 18.94
N ALA A 135 -10.18 -6.56 19.63
CA ALA A 135 -9.02 -7.21 19.01
C ALA A 135 -9.43 -8.09 17.81
N ALA A 136 -8.63 -8.06 16.76
CA ALA A 136 -8.96 -8.67 15.48
C ALA A 136 -7.89 -9.65 15.02
N TYR A 137 -8.35 -10.70 14.34
CA TYR A 137 -7.53 -11.67 13.64
C TYR A 137 -7.91 -11.65 12.17
N LEU A 138 -6.95 -11.30 11.31
CA LEU A 138 -7.11 -11.33 9.86
C LEU A 138 -6.29 -12.47 9.29
N LYS A 139 -6.95 -13.40 8.59
CA LYS A 139 -6.29 -14.46 7.82
C LYS A 139 -6.31 -14.08 6.34
N TYR A 140 -5.14 -14.00 5.72
CA TYR A 140 -4.97 -13.76 4.29
C TYR A 140 -4.33 -14.97 3.62
N ASP A 141 -4.74 -15.25 2.39
CA ASP A 141 -4.17 -16.29 1.53
C ASP A 141 -4.03 -15.72 0.12
N SER A 142 -2.80 -15.66 -0.41
CA SER A 142 -2.53 -15.11 -1.75
C SER A 142 -3.05 -16.02 -2.87
N ARG A 143 -3.27 -17.30 -2.58
CA ARG A 143 -3.71 -18.29 -3.56
C ARG A 143 -4.42 -19.46 -2.87
N PRO A 144 -5.66 -19.26 -2.38
CA PRO A 144 -6.43 -20.36 -1.82
C PRO A 144 -6.76 -21.38 -2.91
N ALA A 145 -6.95 -22.65 -2.53
CA ALA A 145 -7.30 -23.73 -3.46
C ALA A 145 -8.57 -23.43 -4.31
N ALA A 146 -9.45 -22.57 -3.79
CA ALA A 146 -10.78 -22.29 -4.35
C ALA A 146 -10.85 -20.98 -5.18
N GLY A 147 -9.75 -20.31 -5.51
CA GLY A 147 -9.78 -19.16 -6.43
C GLY A 147 -8.79 -18.03 -6.13
N PRO A 148 -9.17 -16.75 -6.36
CA PRO A 148 -8.27 -15.62 -6.18
C PRO A 148 -7.90 -15.41 -4.70
N ALA A 149 -6.93 -14.54 -4.45
CA ALA A 149 -6.54 -14.18 -3.09
C ALA A 149 -7.75 -13.78 -2.23
N ALA A 150 -7.74 -14.20 -0.97
CA ALA A 150 -8.87 -14.02 -0.06
C ALA A 150 -8.39 -13.61 1.33
N ALA A 151 -9.15 -12.75 1.98
CA ALA A 151 -8.93 -12.33 3.36
C ALA A 151 -10.19 -12.51 4.19
N ARG A 152 -10.03 -12.99 5.42
CA ARG A 152 -11.12 -13.13 6.40
C ARG A 152 -10.73 -12.47 7.71
N LEU A 153 -11.57 -11.55 8.16
CA LEU A 153 -11.48 -10.87 9.44
C LEU A 153 -12.39 -11.57 10.46
N SER A 154 -11.94 -11.65 11.71
CA SER A 154 -12.66 -12.27 12.83
C SER A 154 -12.22 -11.69 14.17
N ALA A 155 -13.08 -11.80 15.19
CA ALA A 155 -12.73 -11.39 16.55
C ALA A 155 -11.58 -12.25 17.10
N TYR A 156 -10.67 -11.64 17.85
CA TYR A 156 -9.48 -12.31 18.37
C TYR A 156 -9.42 -12.24 19.89
N ALA A 157 -9.57 -13.41 20.53
CA ALA A 157 -9.48 -13.55 21.98
C ALA A 157 -8.05 -13.83 22.49
N GLY A 158 -7.11 -14.12 21.58
CA GLY A 158 -5.69 -14.22 21.95
C GLY A 158 -5.10 -12.82 22.16
N GLY A 159 -3.94 -12.73 22.81
CA GLY A 159 -3.31 -11.43 23.00
C GLY A 159 -2.00 -11.23 22.23
N TYR A 160 -1.63 -12.13 21.31
CA TYR A 160 -0.40 -11.94 20.54
C TYR A 160 -0.66 -10.77 19.60
N ARG A 161 0.37 -10.01 19.26
CA ARG A 161 0.27 -8.88 18.32
C ARG A 161 1.38 -8.98 17.28
N GLY A 162 1.00 -8.96 16.01
CA GLY A 162 1.93 -9.13 14.90
C GLY A 162 1.44 -10.11 13.83
N VAL A 163 2.39 -10.59 13.02
CA VAL A 163 2.13 -11.32 11.78
C VAL A 163 2.77 -12.70 11.82
N TYR A 164 1.96 -13.72 11.59
CA TYR A 164 2.42 -15.04 11.19
C TYR A 164 2.63 -15.03 9.68
N PHE A 165 3.86 -15.29 9.23
CA PHE A 165 4.21 -15.33 7.82
C PHE A 165 4.41 -16.79 7.38
N HIS A 166 3.65 -17.21 6.36
CA HIS A 166 3.68 -18.57 5.86
C HIS A 166 3.92 -18.65 4.35
N PRO A 167 5.19 -18.67 3.90
CA PRO A 167 5.51 -18.88 2.50
C PRO A 167 5.54 -20.38 2.14
N GLU A 168 5.00 -20.71 0.98
CA GLU A 168 5.22 -21.98 0.28
C GLU A 168 6.44 -21.82 -0.65
N LEU A 169 7.59 -22.32 -0.22
CA LEU A 169 8.83 -22.19 -0.98
C LEU A 169 8.88 -23.18 -2.17
N PRO A 170 9.81 -23.03 -3.13
CA PRO A 170 9.91 -23.90 -4.31
C PRO A 170 10.12 -25.40 -4.02
N ASP A 171 10.53 -25.75 -2.79
CA ASP A 171 10.62 -27.13 -2.32
C ASP A 171 9.27 -27.73 -1.91
N GLY A 172 8.17 -26.97 -2.05
CA GLY A 172 6.82 -27.37 -1.68
C GLY A 172 6.55 -27.36 -0.18
N LEU A 173 7.53 -26.96 0.64
CA LEU A 173 7.36 -26.91 2.09
C LEU A 173 6.73 -25.60 2.51
N PHE A 174 5.60 -25.72 3.20
CA PHE A 174 4.90 -24.62 3.82
C PHE A 174 5.52 -24.30 5.18
N ARG A 175 6.32 -23.24 5.25
CA ARG A 175 7.00 -22.83 6.48
C ARG A 175 6.14 -21.81 7.23
N GLN A 176 6.38 -21.68 8.54
CA GLN A 176 5.71 -20.71 9.39
C GLN A 176 6.74 -19.99 10.25
N TYR A 177 6.68 -18.66 10.25
CA TYR A 177 7.50 -17.80 11.10
C TYR A 177 6.60 -16.89 11.94
N ALA A 178 6.83 -16.83 13.25
CA ALA A 178 5.98 -16.12 14.22
C ALA A 178 6.81 -15.25 15.19
N VAL A 179 6.23 -14.29 15.90
CA VAL A 179 5.20 -13.34 15.44
C VAL A 179 5.95 -12.08 15.01
N LEU A 180 5.94 -11.74 13.72
CA LEU A 180 6.67 -10.60 13.17
C LEU A 180 5.95 -9.28 13.52
N PRO A 181 6.65 -8.13 13.58
CA PRO A 181 6.01 -6.84 13.89
C PRO A 181 4.89 -6.49 12.91
N LEU A 182 3.79 -5.89 13.37
CA LEU A 182 2.73 -5.40 12.47
C LEU A 182 3.29 -4.34 11.51
N GLU A 183 4.12 -3.46 12.06
CA GLU A 183 4.73 -2.31 11.39
C GLU A 183 6.00 -2.68 10.60
N LEU A 184 6.21 -3.97 10.28
CA LEU A 184 7.43 -4.44 9.63
C LEU A 184 7.72 -3.72 8.29
N PHE A 185 6.66 -3.33 7.58
CA PHE A 185 6.73 -2.62 6.30
C PHE A 185 6.16 -1.20 6.37
N GLU A 186 5.98 -0.62 7.57
CA GLU A 186 5.71 0.80 7.68
C GLU A 186 6.96 1.58 7.27
N GLU A 187 6.82 2.49 6.30
CA GLU A 187 7.91 3.42 5.99
C GLU A 187 8.21 4.26 7.23
N GLU A 188 9.48 4.31 7.64
CA GLU A 188 9.94 5.16 8.75
C GLU A 188 9.63 6.63 8.39
N GLY A 189 8.51 7.15 8.92
CA GLY A 189 8.02 8.50 8.64
C GLY A 189 6.59 8.60 8.12
N ALA A 190 5.99 7.52 7.61
CA ALA A 190 4.60 7.51 7.13
C ALA A 190 3.56 7.20 8.23
N GLY A 191 4.02 6.77 9.41
CA GLY A 191 3.21 6.16 10.48
C GLY A 191 2.20 7.07 11.20
N ALA A 192 2.09 8.36 10.86
CA ALA A 192 1.16 9.29 11.51
C ALA A 192 0.03 9.82 10.60
N ALA A 193 0.08 9.60 9.28
CA ALA A 193 -0.79 10.30 8.33
C ALA A 193 -1.75 9.40 7.52
N LEU A 194 -1.82 8.10 7.81
CA LEU A 194 -2.59 7.12 7.03
C LEU A 194 -3.58 6.30 7.88
N LEU A 195 -3.99 6.81 9.04
CA LEU A 195 -4.92 6.09 9.91
C LEU A 195 -6.39 6.18 9.52
N ASP A 196 -6.71 6.91 8.47
CA ASP A 196 -8.08 7.02 7.99
C ASP A 196 -8.14 6.58 6.51
N ASP A 197 -8.12 5.27 6.27
CA ASP A 197 -8.54 4.72 4.96
C ASP A 197 -10.09 4.71 4.82
N GLU A 198 -10.79 5.36 5.76
CA GLU A 198 -12.14 5.93 5.64
C GLU A 198 -12.13 7.47 5.84
N GLU A 199 -10.96 8.14 5.83
CA GLU A 199 -10.97 9.59 5.61
C GLU A 199 -11.26 9.76 4.13
N GLU A 200 -12.50 10.13 3.87
CA GLU A 200 -12.86 10.91 2.70
C GLU A 200 -11.70 11.87 2.39
N PRO A 201 -11.26 11.99 1.13
CA PRO A 201 -10.10 12.81 0.78
C PRO A 201 -10.30 14.19 1.39
N GLY A 202 -9.63 14.47 2.52
CA GLY A 202 -9.86 15.68 3.27
C GLY A 202 -9.30 16.86 2.48
N VAL A 203 -9.73 18.08 2.83
CA VAL A 203 -9.19 19.31 2.21
C VAL A 203 -7.66 19.32 2.25
N ALA A 204 -7.06 18.96 3.40
CA ALA A 204 -5.60 18.91 3.57
C ALA A 204 -4.90 17.91 2.64
N TYR A 205 -5.51 16.73 2.44
CA TYR A 205 -4.98 15.72 1.51
C TYR A 205 -4.98 16.25 0.08
N VAL A 206 -6.11 16.82 -0.36
CA VAL A 206 -6.25 17.37 -1.71
C VAL A 206 -5.36 18.60 -1.91
N GLU A 207 -5.13 19.42 -0.88
CA GLU A 207 -4.17 20.52 -0.94
C GLU A 207 -2.75 20.03 -1.20
N GLY A 208 -2.34 18.95 -0.51
CA GLY A 208 -1.07 18.27 -0.77
C GLY A 208 -0.96 17.77 -2.21
N LEU A 209 -2.02 17.15 -2.73
CA LEU A 209 -2.07 16.72 -4.14
C LEU A 209 -1.93 17.88 -5.11
N VAL A 210 -2.70 18.96 -4.92
CA VAL A 210 -2.68 20.15 -5.78
C VAL A 210 -1.28 20.79 -5.79
N ALA A 211 -0.64 20.90 -4.63
CA ALA A 211 0.71 21.44 -4.51
C ALA A 211 1.78 20.57 -5.20
N ALA A 212 1.57 19.25 -5.24
CA ALA A 212 2.49 18.29 -5.85
C ALA A 212 2.26 18.08 -7.37
N LEU A 213 1.24 18.69 -7.97
CA LEU A 213 1.00 18.54 -9.40
C LEU A 213 2.17 19.13 -10.21
N PRO A 214 2.63 18.47 -11.28
CA PRO A 214 3.66 19.02 -12.16
C PRO A 214 3.29 20.41 -12.70
N VAL A 215 2.00 20.65 -12.94
CA VAL A 215 1.46 21.93 -13.45
C VAL A 215 1.39 23.03 -12.38
N ALA A 216 1.53 22.71 -11.09
CA ALA A 216 1.34 23.67 -10.00
C ALA A 216 2.39 24.79 -10.02
N ALA A 217 3.65 24.45 -10.30
CA ALA A 217 4.75 25.42 -10.39
C ALA A 217 4.55 26.39 -11.56
N ASP A 218 4.18 25.87 -12.73
CA ASP A 218 3.95 26.66 -13.94
C ASP A 218 2.77 27.62 -13.76
N VAL A 219 1.67 27.13 -13.17
CA VAL A 219 0.46 27.92 -12.89
C VAL A 219 0.75 29.01 -11.86
N ALA A 220 1.52 28.71 -10.80
CA ALA A 220 1.95 29.70 -9.82
C ALA A 220 2.83 30.80 -10.44
N ALA A 221 3.74 30.44 -11.36
CA ALA A 221 4.57 31.41 -12.08
C ALA A 221 3.76 32.37 -12.97
N LEU A 222 2.57 31.95 -13.41
CA LEU A 222 1.61 32.79 -14.15
C LEU A 222 0.73 33.67 -13.25
N GLY A 223 1.01 33.72 -11.94
CA GLY A 223 0.24 34.50 -10.97
C GLY A 223 -1.11 33.89 -10.62
N VAL A 224 -1.29 32.59 -10.86
CA VAL A 224 -2.51 31.86 -10.50
C VAL A 224 -2.31 31.15 -9.17
N ARG A 225 -3.32 31.23 -8.29
CA ARG A 225 -3.41 30.47 -7.05
C ARG A 225 -4.64 29.58 -7.08
N LEU A 226 -4.48 28.35 -6.63
CA LEU A 226 -5.54 27.38 -6.47
C LEU A 226 -5.74 27.12 -4.98
N ARG A 227 -6.97 27.21 -4.49
CA ARG A 227 -7.33 26.85 -3.12
C ARG A 227 -8.34 25.73 -3.12
N VAL A 228 -8.17 24.73 -2.28
CA VAL A 228 -9.17 23.68 -2.09
C VAL A 228 -10.24 24.22 -1.13
N LEU A 229 -11.50 24.21 -1.56
CA LEU A 229 -12.63 24.67 -0.76
C LEU A 229 -13.30 23.51 -0.02
N SER A 230 -13.48 22.39 -0.71
CA SER A 230 -14.07 21.18 -0.14
C SER A 230 -13.60 19.96 -0.91
N ALA A 231 -13.65 18.82 -0.24
CA ALA A 231 -13.46 17.52 -0.84
C ALA A 231 -14.38 16.53 -0.12
N GLU A 232 -15.15 15.77 -0.91
CA GLU A 232 -16.25 14.92 -0.44
C GLU A 232 -15.91 13.44 -0.61
N ALA A 233 -16.50 12.57 0.22
CA ALA A 233 -16.52 11.11 0.05
C ALA A 233 -16.83 10.65 -1.38
N SER A 234 -17.69 11.39 -2.07
CA SER A 234 -18.13 11.11 -3.44
C SER A 234 -16.99 11.21 -4.47
N GLY A 235 -15.81 11.66 -4.07
CA GLY A 235 -14.70 11.99 -4.96
C GLY A 235 -14.89 13.34 -5.64
N ALA A 236 -15.83 14.17 -5.19
CA ALA A 236 -16.01 15.54 -5.66
C ALA A 236 -15.07 16.49 -4.91
N VAL A 237 -14.29 17.25 -5.67
CA VAL A 237 -13.38 18.28 -5.16
C VAL A 237 -13.84 19.64 -5.69
N ARG A 238 -13.93 20.63 -4.81
CA ARG A 238 -14.22 22.02 -5.20
C ARG A 238 -13.00 22.89 -4.98
N LEU A 239 -12.56 23.57 -6.03
CA LEU A 239 -11.41 24.46 -6.04
C LEU A 239 -11.84 25.91 -6.26
N ARG A 240 -11.07 26.87 -5.74
CA ARG A 240 -11.15 28.29 -6.10
C ARG A 240 -9.94 28.65 -6.96
N TYR A 241 -10.21 29.31 -8.08
CA TYR A 241 -9.20 29.89 -8.96
C TYR A 241 -9.03 31.38 -8.65
N GLU A 242 -7.80 31.82 -8.39
CA GLU A 242 -7.43 33.23 -8.20
C GLU A 242 -6.32 33.59 -9.19
N GLY A 243 -6.63 34.34 -10.24
CA GLY A 243 -5.64 34.70 -11.26
C GLY A 243 -6.26 35.39 -12.48
N PRO A 244 -5.48 35.61 -13.55
CA PRO A 244 -5.95 36.28 -14.76
C PRO A 244 -7.14 35.55 -15.42
N PRO A 245 -8.25 36.24 -15.78
CA PRO A 245 -9.42 35.59 -16.38
C PRO A 245 -9.13 34.86 -17.70
N ALA A 246 -8.17 35.38 -18.48
CA ALA A 246 -7.77 34.80 -19.75
C ALA A 246 -7.17 33.38 -19.63
N LEU A 247 -6.62 33.02 -18.47
CA LEU A 247 -5.96 31.73 -18.25
C LEU A 247 -6.90 30.68 -17.61
N ARG A 248 -8.03 31.11 -17.04
CA ARG A 248 -8.90 30.29 -16.19
C ARG A 248 -9.24 28.94 -16.83
N ARG A 249 -9.82 28.96 -18.04
CA ARG A 249 -10.30 27.75 -18.72
C ARG A 249 -9.18 26.73 -19.01
N ALA A 250 -8.00 27.21 -19.37
CA ALA A 250 -6.85 26.35 -19.67
C ALA A 250 -6.33 25.67 -18.39
N VAL A 251 -6.18 26.44 -17.31
CA VAL A 251 -5.75 25.93 -16.00
C VAL A 251 -6.75 24.93 -15.44
N GLU A 252 -8.05 25.25 -15.47
CA GLU A 252 -9.09 24.35 -14.95
C GLU A 252 -9.06 22.96 -15.62
N MET A 253 -8.87 22.94 -16.94
CA MET A 253 -8.79 21.70 -17.72
C MET A 253 -7.55 20.88 -17.35
N GLN A 254 -6.37 21.51 -17.29
CA GLN A 254 -5.12 20.83 -16.94
C GLN A 254 -5.12 20.30 -15.51
N VAL A 255 -5.60 21.09 -14.55
CA VAL A 255 -5.67 20.68 -13.13
C VAL A 255 -6.65 19.51 -12.97
N ARG A 256 -7.81 19.55 -13.63
CA ARG A 256 -8.79 18.45 -13.56
C ARG A 256 -8.20 17.15 -14.12
N GLU A 257 -7.51 17.21 -15.25
CA GLU A 257 -6.87 16.03 -15.84
C GLU A 257 -5.74 15.51 -14.96
N ALA A 258 -4.90 16.40 -14.42
CA ALA A 258 -3.78 16.03 -13.58
C ALA A 258 -4.23 15.40 -12.25
N LEU A 259 -5.22 15.97 -11.56
CA LEU A 259 -5.74 15.42 -10.31
C LEU A 259 -6.32 14.01 -10.49
N ARG A 260 -7.12 13.79 -11.55
CA ARG A 260 -7.70 12.47 -11.86
C ARG A 260 -6.65 11.43 -12.22
N ARG A 261 -5.56 11.86 -12.85
CA ARG A 261 -4.44 10.98 -13.20
C ARG A 261 -3.65 10.56 -11.96
N VAL A 262 -3.44 11.50 -11.03
CA VAL A 262 -2.68 11.26 -9.80
C VAL A 262 -3.48 10.43 -8.80
N ASP A 263 -4.77 10.74 -8.61
CA ASP A 263 -5.65 10.00 -7.72
C ASP A 263 -6.96 9.62 -8.43
N PRO A 264 -7.12 8.34 -8.82
CA PRO A 264 -8.35 7.84 -9.46
C PRO A 264 -9.62 7.96 -8.59
N ARG A 265 -9.49 8.21 -7.27
CA ARG A 265 -10.64 8.45 -6.37
C ARG A 265 -11.28 9.81 -6.60
N ILE A 266 -10.56 10.77 -7.19
CA ILE A 266 -11.13 12.08 -7.55
C ILE A 266 -11.96 11.89 -8.82
N LEU A 267 -13.28 11.84 -8.67
CA LEU A 267 -14.21 11.63 -9.78
C LEU A 267 -14.62 12.96 -10.43
N ARG A 268 -14.77 14.02 -9.64
CA ARG A 268 -15.25 15.33 -10.11
C ARG A 268 -14.42 16.47 -9.54
N VAL A 269 -14.12 17.45 -10.38
CA VAL A 269 -13.41 18.68 -9.96
C VAL A 269 -14.18 19.88 -10.46
N ASP A 270 -14.77 20.62 -9.53
CA ASP A 270 -15.57 21.82 -9.78
C ASP A 270 -14.79 23.07 -9.37
N PHE A 271 -14.96 24.17 -10.11
CA PHE A 271 -14.34 25.45 -9.79
C PHE A 271 -15.40 26.45 -9.35
N ALA A 272 -15.25 27.01 -8.15
CA ALA A 272 -16.10 28.10 -7.67
C ALA A 272 -15.71 29.40 -8.36
N ASP A 273 -16.71 30.23 -8.66
CA ASP A 273 -16.48 31.59 -9.14
C ASP A 273 -15.82 32.45 -8.07
N ALA A 274 -15.00 33.42 -8.53
CA ALA A 274 -14.47 34.44 -7.66
C ALA A 274 -15.65 35.33 -7.20
N ALA A 275 -15.96 35.25 -5.90
CA ALA A 275 -16.83 36.23 -5.24
C ALA A 275 -16.21 37.61 -5.27
#